data_AF-A0A820PUJ4-F1
#
_entry.id   AF-A0A820PUJ4-F1
#
_cell.length_a   1.000
_cell.length_b   1.000
_cell.length_c   1.000
_cell.angle_alpha   90.00
_cell.angle_beta   90.00
_cell.angle_gamma   90.00
#
_symmetry.space_group_name_H-M   'P 1'
#
loop_
_entity.id
_entity.type
_entity.pdbx_description
1 polymer ?
#
loop_
_entity_poly.entity_id
_entity_poly.type
_entity_poly.pdbx_seq_one_letter_code
_entity_poly.pdbx_strand_id
1 'polypeptide(L)'
;NIYITKANTVGSHISFDQIKNLKKLHLIQPALDEYHILFPTKPSQLTHLILENPECNDNDRIILIDEMEELIELNIISEYSIQFRSQYPRLEKLILSQINLIDLIGFRTFFPNLHYLDITLTGTDIDFDQISIPLLTVLKLRSFNVQHDICENFLLNLPQLRELYYSNEIDS
;
A
#
# COMPACT_ATOMS: atom_id res chain seq x y z
N ASN A 1 -8.45 1.00 -18.59
CA ASN A 1 -8.81 1.31 -17.20
C ASN A 1 -10.21 0.78 -16.97
N ILE A 2 -10.36 -0.20 -16.08
CA ILE A 2 -11.68 -0.63 -15.61
C ILE A 2 -11.87 0.00 -14.24
N TYR A 3 -13.01 0.67 -14.07
CA TYR A 3 -13.44 1.24 -12.80
C TYR A 3 -14.55 0.34 -12.27
N ILE A 4 -14.32 -0.27 -11.12
CA ILE A 4 -15.34 -1.03 -10.41
C ILE A 4 -15.70 -0.21 -9.17
N THR A 5 -16.91 0.33 -9.20
CA THR A 5 -17.55 0.94 -8.03
C THR A 5 -18.62 -0.02 -7.55
N LYS A 6 -18.95 0.03 -6.26
CA LYS A 6 -20.03 -0.76 -5.66
C LYS A 6 -21.30 -0.69 -6.51
N ALA A 7 -21.64 -1.79 -7.16
CA ALA A 7 -22.98 -1.98 -7.69
C ALA A 7 -23.91 -2.19 -6.49
N ASN A 8 -25.01 -1.43 -6.42
CA ASN A 8 -26.08 -1.56 -5.42
C ASN A 8 -26.87 -2.88 -5.54
N THR A 9 -26.20 -4.00 -5.81
CA THR A 9 -26.83 -5.29 -6.02
C THR A 9 -26.09 -6.37 -5.27
N VAL A 10 -26.81 -6.93 -4.30
CA VAL A 10 -26.57 -8.23 -3.68
C VAL A 10 -26.10 -9.23 -4.75
N GLY A 11 -24.87 -9.72 -4.64
CA GLY A 11 -24.45 -10.97 -5.29
C GLY A 11 -23.70 -10.90 -6.62
N SER A 12 -23.26 -9.75 -7.13
CA SER A 12 -22.36 -9.73 -8.30
C SER A 12 -20.89 -9.81 -7.87
N HIS A 13 -20.38 -11.03 -7.64
CA HIS A 13 -18.93 -11.26 -7.57
C HIS A 13 -18.35 -11.05 -8.98
N ILE A 14 -17.49 -10.04 -9.14
CA ILE A 14 -16.72 -9.92 -10.38
C ILE A 14 -15.68 -11.04 -10.36
N SER A 15 -15.85 -12.01 -11.26
CA SER A 15 -14.84 -13.06 -11.44
C SER A 15 -13.61 -12.45 -12.10
N PHE A 16 -12.52 -12.36 -11.33
CA PHE A 16 -11.22 -11.88 -11.82
C PHE A 16 -10.65 -12.76 -12.94
N ASP A 17 -11.19 -13.97 -13.14
CA ASP A 17 -10.83 -14.87 -14.25
C ASP A 17 -11.15 -14.27 -15.62
N GLN A 18 -12.08 -13.32 -15.71
CA GLN A 18 -12.47 -12.65 -16.95
C GLN A 18 -11.58 -11.44 -17.28
N ILE A 19 -10.72 -11.00 -16.35
CA ILE A 19 -9.87 -9.81 -16.50
C ILE A 19 -8.36 -10.12 -16.44
N LYS A 20 -7.96 -11.35 -16.81
CA LYS A 20 -6.56 -11.82 -16.84
C LYS A 20 -5.58 -10.95 -17.63
N ASN A 21 -6.07 -10.20 -18.63
CA ASN A 21 -5.24 -9.34 -19.49
C ASN A 21 -5.17 -7.88 -19.01
N LEU A 22 -5.74 -7.59 -17.84
CA LEU A 22 -5.85 -6.23 -17.35
C LEU A 22 -4.54 -5.77 -16.72
N LYS A 23 -3.99 -4.69 -17.26
CA LYS A 23 -2.75 -4.09 -16.75
C LYS A 23 -2.97 -3.04 -15.66
N LYS A 24 -4.12 -2.38 -15.66
CA LYS A 24 -4.43 -1.27 -14.73
C LYS A 24 -5.83 -1.41 -14.18
N LEU A 25 -5.94 -1.47 -12.85
CA LEU A 25 -7.20 -1.65 -12.13
C LEU A 25 -7.39 -0.54 -11.10
N HIS A 26 -8.62 -0.04 -11.00
CA HIS A 26 -9.03 0.88 -9.95
C HIS A 26 -10.30 0.33 -9.31
N LEU A 27 -10.20 -0.01 -8.02
CA LEU A 27 -11.28 -0.52 -7.19
C LEU A 27 -11.66 0.55 -6.16
N ILE A 28 -12.93 0.93 -6.13
CA ILE A 28 -13.48 1.88 -5.15
C ILE A 28 -14.53 1.15 -4.33
N GLN A 29 -14.31 1.12 -3.02
CA GLN A 29 -15.10 0.37 -2.04
C GLN A 29 -15.35 -1.09 -2.44
N PRO A 30 -14.31 -1.86 -2.83
CA PRO A 30 -14.50 -3.29 -3.02
C PRO A 30 -14.79 -3.95 -1.68
N ALA A 31 -15.77 -4.85 -1.66
CA ALA A 31 -15.95 -5.76 -0.53
C ALA A 31 -14.87 -6.83 -0.57
N LEU A 32 -14.15 -7.00 0.53
CA LEU A 32 -13.21 -8.11 0.72
C LEU A 32 -13.95 -9.38 1.09
N ASP A 33 -13.39 -10.54 0.73
CA ASP A 33 -13.91 -11.83 1.19
C ASP A 33 -13.59 -12.08 2.67
N GLU A 34 -14.06 -13.21 3.22
CA GLU A 34 -13.82 -13.61 4.61
C GLU A 34 -12.34 -13.85 4.94
N TYR A 35 -11.49 -13.96 3.91
CA TYR A 35 -10.04 -14.11 4.05
C TYR A 35 -9.31 -12.78 3.86
N HIS A 36 -10.03 -11.67 3.67
CA HIS A 36 -9.48 -10.35 3.39
C HIS A 36 -8.64 -10.28 2.11
N ILE A 37 -8.92 -11.17 1.15
CA ILE A 37 -8.22 -11.28 -0.12
C ILE A 37 -8.98 -10.49 -1.17
N LEU A 38 -8.29 -9.54 -1.81
CA LEU A 38 -8.83 -8.75 -2.93
C LEU A 38 -9.00 -9.58 -4.20
N PHE A 39 -8.09 -10.52 -4.44
CA PHE A 39 -8.00 -11.28 -5.68
C PHE A 39 -7.87 -12.78 -5.39
N PRO A 40 -8.98 -13.53 -5.35
CA PRO A 40 -8.93 -14.99 -5.19
C PRO A 40 -8.19 -15.66 -6.37
N THR A 41 -8.17 -15.02 -7.54
CA THR A 41 -7.31 -15.40 -8.67
C THR A 41 -6.27 -14.32 -8.95
N LYS A 42 -4.98 -14.69 -8.97
CA LYS A 42 -3.86 -13.77 -9.21
C LYS A 42 -3.95 -13.07 -10.57
N PRO A 43 -4.01 -11.73 -10.62
CA PRO A 43 -4.03 -11.02 -11.89
C PRO A 43 -2.59 -10.89 -12.43
N SER A 44 -2.12 -11.93 -13.12
CA SER A 44 -0.70 -12.10 -13.52
C SER A 44 -0.15 -11.06 -14.51
N GLN A 45 -0.96 -10.14 -15.02
CA GLN A 45 -0.52 -9.04 -15.90
C GLN A 45 -0.75 -7.65 -15.29
N LEU A 46 -1.26 -7.58 -14.05
CA LEU A 46 -1.58 -6.33 -13.41
C LEU A 46 -0.29 -5.61 -13.01
N THR A 47 -0.11 -4.42 -13.57
CA THR A 47 1.05 -3.57 -13.31
C THR A 47 0.70 -2.34 -12.47
N HIS A 48 -0.58 -1.94 -12.43
CA HIS A 48 -1.04 -0.80 -11.65
C HIS A 48 -2.34 -1.14 -10.91
N LEU A 49 -2.35 -0.93 -9.61
CA LEU A 49 -3.53 -1.13 -8.77
C LEU A 49 -3.79 0.13 -7.93
N ILE A 50 -5.02 0.62 -8.01
CA ILE A 50 -5.54 1.62 -7.07
C ILE A 50 -6.68 0.97 -6.29
N LEU A 51 -6.57 1.01 -4.96
CA LEU A 51 -7.54 0.49 -4.02
C LEU A 51 -8.01 1.61 -3.09
N GLU A 52 -9.28 1.97 -3.16
CA GLU A 52 -9.85 3.04 -2.34
C GLU A 52 -10.96 2.51 -1.44
N ASN A 53 -10.84 2.80 -0.15
CA ASN A 53 -11.82 2.51 0.89
C ASN A 53 -12.39 1.08 0.83
N PRO A 54 -11.55 0.02 0.73
CA PRO A 54 -12.05 -1.35 0.75
C PRO A 54 -12.92 -1.57 1.99
N GLU A 55 -14.00 -2.35 1.84
CA GLU A 55 -14.89 -2.70 2.93
C GLU A 55 -14.50 -4.08 3.47
N CYS A 56 -14.23 -4.14 4.77
CA CYS A 56 -13.82 -5.34 5.49
C CYS A 56 -14.78 -5.51 6.67
N ASN A 57 -15.45 -6.65 6.72
CA ASN A 57 -16.42 -6.94 7.80
C ASN A 57 -15.75 -7.52 9.05
N ASP A 58 -14.43 -7.64 9.05
CA ASP A 58 -13.67 -8.14 10.20
C ASP A 58 -13.42 -7.05 11.24
N ASN A 59 -13.44 -7.48 12.49
CA ASN A 59 -13.21 -6.65 13.65
C ASN A 59 -11.76 -6.11 13.67
N ASP A 60 -10.80 -6.89 13.15
CA ASP A 60 -9.39 -6.50 13.13
C ASP A 60 -9.09 -5.45 12.05
N ARG A 61 -9.98 -5.28 11.05
CA ARG A 61 -9.86 -4.29 9.97
C ARG A 61 -8.48 -4.31 9.32
N ILE A 62 -8.03 -5.49 8.90
CA ILE A 62 -6.74 -5.70 8.21
C ILE A 62 -6.98 -6.10 6.76
N ILE A 63 -6.27 -5.47 5.84
CA ILE A 63 -6.25 -5.81 4.41
C ILE A 63 -4.98 -6.60 4.13
N LEU A 64 -5.15 -7.75 3.47
CA LEU A 64 -4.05 -8.61 3.10
C LEU A 64 -3.78 -8.46 1.61
N ILE A 65 -2.53 -8.12 1.27
CA ILE A 65 -2.11 -7.98 -0.11
C ILE A 65 -1.00 -8.98 -0.38
N ASP A 66 -1.26 -9.83 -1.37
CA ASP A 66 -0.41 -10.97 -1.67
C ASP A 66 -0.23 -11.17 -3.18
N GLU A 67 0.93 -11.71 -3.54
CA GLU A 67 1.22 -12.36 -4.84
C GLU A 67 0.87 -11.56 -6.11
N MET A 68 1.40 -10.32 -6.24
CA MET A 68 1.31 -9.51 -7.48
C MET A 68 2.70 -9.18 -8.06
N GLU A 69 3.37 -10.19 -8.62
CA GLU A 69 4.77 -10.11 -9.07
C GLU A 69 5.03 -9.04 -10.15
N GLU A 70 4.02 -8.77 -10.97
CA GLU A 70 4.10 -7.82 -12.09
C GLU A 70 3.75 -6.37 -11.70
N LEU A 71 3.38 -6.13 -10.44
CA LEU A 71 2.92 -4.82 -9.98
C LEU A 71 4.08 -3.82 -9.97
N ILE A 72 3.89 -2.69 -10.63
CA ILE A 72 4.85 -1.58 -10.75
C ILE A 72 4.42 -0.40 -9.85
N GLU A 73 3.11 -0.14 -9.80
CA GLU A 73 2.52 0.92 -8.99
C GLU A 73 1.34 0.39 -8.15
N LEU A 74 1.37 0.70 -6.87
CA LEU A 74 0.32 0.38 -5.91
C LEU A 74 -0.09 1.65 -5.16
N ASN A 75 -1.37 1.99 -5.23
CA ASN A 75 -1.98 3.06 -4.45
C ASN A 75 -3.10 2.49 -3.59
N ILE A 76 -3.03 2.73 -2.28
CA ILE A 76 -4.06 2.32 -1.34
C ILE A 76 -4.46 3.49 -0.48
N ILE A 77 -5.76 3.76 -0.45
CA ILE A 77 -6.40 4.75 0.41
C ILE A 77 -7.38 3.97 1.27
N SER A 78 -7.11 3.88 2.57
CA SER A 78 -7.93 3.08 3.47
C SER A 78 -7.68 3.47 4.92
N GLU A 79 -8.72 3.53 5.74
CA GLU A 79 -8.61 3.66 7.21
C GLU A 79 -8.23 2.35 7.92
N TYR A 80 -8.13 1.26 7.16
CA TYR A 80 -7.80 -0.07 7.68
C TYR A 80 -6.30 -0.31 7.72
N SER A 81 -5.89 -1.25 8.57
CA SER A 81 -4.52 -1.68 8.62
C SER A 81 -4.16 -2.49 7.37
N ILE A 82 -2.90 -2.44 6.94
CA ILE A 82 -2.43 -3.19 5.77
C ILE A 82 -1.29 -4.10 6.16
N GLN A 83 -1.34 -5.34 5.67
CA GLN A 83 -0.27 -6.32 5.80
C GLN A 83 0.11 -6.86 4.42
N PHE A 84 1.39 -6.70 4.06
CA PHE A 84 1.99 -7.32 2.89
C PHE A 84 2.51 -8.72 3.26
N ARG A 85 2.25 -9.72 2.41
CA ARG A 85 2.65 -11.12 2.66
C ARG A 85 3.64 -11.70 1.65
N SER A 86 3.82 -11.04 0.51
CA SER A 86 4.72 -11.43 -0.57
C SER A 86 5.72 -10.34 -0.93
N GLN A 87 6.75 -10.72 -1.69
CA GLN A 87 7.62 -9.77 -2.36
C GLN A 87 6.95 -9.24 -3.63
N TYR A 88 7.18 -7.96 -3.91
CA TYR A 88 6.75 -7.25 -5.11
C TYR A 88 8.01 -6.79 -5.87
N PRO A 89 8.66 -7.71 -6.60
CA PRO A 89 9.98 -7.47 -7.15
C PRO A 89 10.02 -6.39 -8.23
N ARG A 90 8.88 -6.01 -8.81
CA ARG A 90 8.78 -4.95 -9.83
C ARG A 90 8.20 -3.64 -9.30
N LEU A 91 7.82 -3.57 -8.03
CA LEU A 91 7.15 -2.40 -7.50
C LEU A 91 8.15 -1.25 -7.34
N GLU A 92 7.93 -0.19 -8.11
CA GLU A 92 8.77 1.00 -8.11
C GLU A 92 8.11 2.15 -7.33
N LYS A 93 6.78 2.14 -7.25
CA LYS A 93 5.99 3.22 -6.65
C LYS A 93 4.90 2.69 -5.72
N LEU A 94 4.95 3.15 -4.48
CA LEU A 94 4.00 2.80 -3.43
C LEU A 94 3.39 4.07 -2.83
N ILE A 95 2.06 4.14 -2.84
CA ILE A 95 1.29 5.20 -2.20
C ILE A 95 0.36 4.56 -1.17
N LEU A 96 0.49 4.96 0.08
CA LEU A 96 -0.29 4.45 1.21
C LEU A 96 -0.87 5.65 1.96
N SER A 97 -2.18 5.87 1.86
CA SER A 97 -2.86 6.98 2.53
C SER A 97 -3.86 6.50 3.58
N GLN A 98 -3.85 7.18 4.74
CA GLN A 98 -4.75 6.97 5.89
C GLN A 98 -4.60 5.63 6.61
N ILE A 99 -3.43 5.01 6.51
CA ILE A 99 -3.24 3.62 6.94
C ILE A 99 -2.55 3.55 8.30
N ASN A 100 -2.96 2.55 9.08
CA ASN A 100 -2.16 2.00 10.17
C ASN A 100 -1.28 0.84 9.64
N LEU A 101 0.03 1.03 9.58
CA LEU A 101 0.94 -0.03 9.12
C LEU A 101 1.44 -0.84 10.32
N ILE A 102 1.06 -2.12 10.35
CA ILE A 102 1.39 -3.03 11.45
C ILE A 102 2.88 -3.44 11.43
N ASP A 103 3.52 -3.42 10.25
CA ASP A 103 4.92 -3.82 10.11
C ASP A 103 5.61 -3.05 8.96
N LEU A 104 6.41 -2.04 9.32
CA LEU A 104 7.23 -1.26 8.38
C LEU A 104 8.65 -1.82 8.23
N ILE A 105 9.08 -2.72 9.12
CA ILE A 105 10.45 -3.28 9.14
C ILE A 105 10.69 -4.14 7.90
N GLY A 106 9.63 -4.76 7.37
CA GLY A 106 9.68 -5.61 6.18
C GLY A 106 9.82 -4.90 4.83
N PHE A 107 9.88 -3.56 4.75
CA PHE A 107 9.82 -2.83 3.47
C PHE A 107 10.90 -3.24 2.47
N ARG A 108 12.16 -3.42 2.92
CA ARG A 108 13.24 -3.92 2.06
C ARG A 108 12.94 -5.29 1.47
N THR A 109 12.30 -6.14 2.27
CA THR A 109 11.95 -7.52 1.90
C THR A 109 10.79 -7.53 0.92
N PHE A 110 9.76 -6.73 1.18
CA PHE A 110 8.57 -6.68 0.35
C PHE A 110 8.78 -5.91 -0.96
N PHE A 111 9.57 -4.83 -0.95
CA PHE A 111 9.69 -3.90 -2.08
C PHE A 111 11.17 -3.66 -2.45
N PRO A 112 11.87 -4.68 -2.98
CA PRO A 112 13.31 -4.60 -3.21
C PRO A 112 13.73 -3.54 -4.26
N ASN A 113 12.82 -3.11 -5.14
CA ASN A 113 13.05 -2.12 -6.19
C ASN A 113 12.26 -0.82 -6.00
N LEU A 114 11.85 -0.51 -4.76
CA LEU A 114 11.06 0.69 -4.48
C LEU A 114 11.87 1.97 -4.63
N HIS A 115 11.41 2.88 -5.47
CA HIS A 115 12.05 4.18 -5.75
C HIS A 115 11.25 5.37 -5.24
N TYR A 116 9.93 5.22 -5.12
CA TYR A 116 9.00 6.27 -4.67
C TYR A 116 8.07 5.74 -3.58
N LEU A 117 8.04 6.43 -2.44
CA LEU A 117 7.14 6.15 -1.33
C LEU A 117 6.40 7.43 -0.93
N ASP A 118 5.07 7.40 -0.99
CA ASP A 118 4.21 8.43 -0.42
C ASP A 118 3.30 7.79 0.62
N ILE A 119 3.51 8.16 1.88
CA ILE A 119 2.93 7.49 3.02
C ILE A 119 2.31 8.50 3.97
N THR A 120 1.04 8.30 4.29
CA THR A 120 0.29 9.07 5.28
C THR A 120 -0.16 8.12 6.38
N LEU A 121 0.45 8.27 7.55
CA LEU A 121 0.29 7.37 8.69
C LEU A 121 -0.72 7.92 9.69
N THR A 122 -1.67 7.08 10.08
CA THR A 122 -2.65 7.38 11.13
C THR A 122 -2.47 6.36 12.26
N GLY A 123 -1.65 6.67 13.25
CA GLY A 123 -1.30 5.75 14.35
C GLY A 123 -0.03 6.19 15.09
N THR A 124 0.18 5.67 16.30
CA THR A 124 1.26 6.09 17.21
C THR A 124 2.40 5.07 17.26
N ASP A 125 3.62 5.58 17.27
CA ASP A 125 4.91 4.92 17.52
C ASP A 125 5.40 3.97 16.40
N ILE A 126 5.94 4.58 15.35
CA ILE A 126 6.71 3.89 14.33
C ILE A 126 8.18 4.21 14.54
N ASP A 127 8.99 3.18 14.79
CA ASP A 127 10.44 3.32 14.82
C ASP A 127 11.00 3.36 13.40
N PHE A 128 11.18 4.57 12.89
CA PHE A 128 11.71 4.81 11.55
C PHE A 128 13.17 4.36 11.39
N ASP A 129 13.93 4.25 12.48
CA ASP A 129 15.34 3.86 12.44
C ASP A 129 15.52 2.39 12.00
N GLN A 130 14.45 1.61 11.95
CA GLN A 130 14.46 0.22 11.48
C GLN A 130 14.03 0.08 10.01
N ILE A 131 13.53 1.15 9.39
CA ILE A 131 13.04 1.12 8.02
C ILE A 131 14.21 1.38 7.06
N SER A 132 14.61 0.35 6.31
CA SER A 132 15.61 0.47 5.25
C SER A 132 14.99 0.27 3.89
N ILE A 133 15.19 1.24 2.99
CA ILE A 133 14.74 1.17 1.58
C ILE A 133 15.89 1.68 0.70
N PRO A 134 16.89 0.83 0.39
CA PRO A 134 18.17 1.28 -0.16
C PRO A 134 18.09 2.01 -1.51
N LEU A 135 17.04 1.75 -2.31
CA LEU A 135 16.85 2.34 -3.63
C LEU A 135 15.88 3.53 -3.64
N LEU A 136 15.33 3.92 -2.49
CA LEU A 136 14.36 5.00 -2.39
C LEU A 136 15.00 6.33 -2.79
N THR A 137 14.37 7.03 -3.73
CA THR A 137 14.83 8.34 -4.23
C THR A 137 13.89 9.48 -3.81
N VAL A 138 12.59 9.18 -3.65
CA VAL A 138 11.57 10.14 -3.23
C VAL A 138 10.78 9.57 -2.05
N LEU A 139 10.75 10.33 -0.96
CA LEU A 139 9.92 10.05 0.20
C LEU A 139 8.99 11.23 0.48
N LYS A 140 7.68 10.96 0.53
CA LYS A 140 6.68 11.86 1.09
C LYS A 140 6.10 11.21 2.32
N LEU A 141 6.30 11.83 3.48
CA LEU A 141 5.89 11.30 4.77
C LEU A 141 4.98 12.32 5.46
N ARG A 142 3.74 11.91 5.74
CA ARG A 142 2.78 12.68 6.53
C ARG A 142 2.37 11.88 7.76
N SER A 143 2.46 12.45 8.95
CA SER A 143 2.07 11.74 10.17
C SER A 143 1.93 12.70 11.36
N PHE A 144 0.96 12.44 12.24
CA PHE A 144 0.72 13.26 13.43
C PHE A 144 1.80 13.14 14.52
N ASN A 145 2.60 12.07 14.52
CA ASN A 145 3.49 11.74 15.65
C ASN A 145 4.99 11.62 15.31
N VAL A 146 5.41 11.92 14.08
CA VAL A 146 6.83 11.76 13.66
C VAL A 146 7.75 12.85 14.24
N GLN A 147 7.21 13.73 15.09
CA GLN A 147 7.87 14.90 15.66
C GLN A 147 9.15 14.58 16.47
N HIS A 148 9.47 13.30 16.72
CA HIS A 148 10.69 12.86 17.41
C HIS A 148 11.62 11.92 16.61
N ASP A 149 11.21 11.37 15.45
CA ASP A 149 11.83 10.15 14.91
C ASP A 149 12.50 10.28 13.53
N ILE A 150 12.42 11.45 12.85
CA ILE A 150 13.36 11.73 11.76
C ILE A 150 14.67 12.20 12.39
N CYS A 151 15.43 11.23 12.91
CA CYS A 151 16.77 11.46 13.39
C CYS A 151 17.80 11.20 12.26
N GLU A 152 19.06 11.55 12.50
CA GLU A 152 20.13 11.34 11.50
C GLU A 152 20.22 9.89 11.01
N ASN A 153 19.88 8.91 11.87
CA ASN A 153 19.90 7.49 11.52
C ASN A 153 18.85 7.10 10.48
N PHE A 154 17.68 7.73 10.50
CA PHE A 154 16.64 7.49 9.51
C PHE A 154 17.12 7.75 8.07
N LEU A 155 17.86 8.84 7.87
CA LEU A 155 18.41 9.18 6.55
C LEU A 155 19.54 8.25 6.13
N LEU A 156 20.30 7.68 7.08
CA LEU A 156 21.32 6.66 6.78
C LEU A 156 20.70 5.38 6.18
N ASN A 157 19.45 5.08 6.52
CA ASN A 157 18.72 3.94 5.98
C ASN A 157 18.20 4.15 4.54
N LEU A 158 18.28 5.39 4.02
CA LEU A 158 17.79 5.81 2.71
C LEU A 158 18.93 6.44 1.89
N PRO A 159 20.02 5.70 1.58
CA PRO A 159 21.26 6.25 1.03
C PRO A 159 21.13 6.87 -0.37
N GLN A 160 20.05 6.59 -1.09
CA GLN A 160 19.78 7.12 -2.44
C GLN A 160 18.74 8.25 -2.43
N LEU A 161 18.27 8.69 -1.25
CA LEU A 161 17.20 9.68 -1.14
C LEU A 161 17.65 11.03 -1.70
N ARG A 162 16.82 11.60 -2.58
CA ARG A 162 17.07 12.89 -3.24
C ARG A 162 16.02 13.93 -2.87
N GLU A 163 14.78 13.47 -2.64
CA GLU A 163 13.66 14.33 -2.29
C GLU A 163 12.96 13.80 -1.04
N LEU A 164 12.87 14.66 -0.03
CA LEU A 164 12.15 14.40 1.20
C LEU A 164 11.09 15.50 1.39
N TYR A 165 9.84 15.07 1.46
CA TYR A 165 8.72 15.92 1.85
C TYR A 165 8.17 15.39 3.16
N TYR A 166 8.04 16.27 4.14
CA TYR A 166 7.62 15.91 5.48
C TYR A 166 6.57 16.88 5.99
N SER A 167 5.50 16.35 6.58
CA SER A 167 4.44 17.12 7.21
C SER A 167 3.93 16.44 8.48
N ASN A 168 3.72 17.24 9.53
CA ASN A 168 2.97 16.82 10.73
C ASN A 168 1.46 17.02 10.59
N GLU A 169 1.04 17.60 9.48
CA GLU A 169 -0.36 17.86 9.17
C GLU A 169 -0.82 16.82 8.15
N ILE A 170 -1.86 16.07 8.52
CA ILE A 170 -2.65 15.30 7.56
C ILE A 170 -3.78 16.23 7.15
N ASP A 171 -3.84 16.60 5.87
CA ASP A 171 -4.95 17.42 5.34
C ASP A 171 -6.27 16.71 5.68
N SER A 172 -7.10 17.39 6.49
CA SER A 172 -8.38 16.92 7.00
C SER A 172 -9.49 16.97 5.95
#